data_AF-A0AA36JAX0-F1
#
_entry.id   AF-A0AA36JAX0-F1
#
_cell.length_a   1.000
_cell.length_b   1.000
_cell.length_c   1.000
_cell.angle_alpha   90.00
_cell.angle_beta   90.00
_cell.angle_gamma   90.00
#
_symmetry.space_group_name_H-M   'P 1'
#
loop_
_entity.id
_entity.type
_entity.pdbx_description
1 polymer ?
#
loop_
_entity_poly.entity_id
_entity_poly.type
_entity_poly.pdbx_seq_one_letter_code
_entity_poly.pdbx_strand_id
1 'polypeptide(L)'
;MLLSWAWLLLCAAETEEVSSLSMLQRSLALSLAPRTAASQASQASRGTACGPDQVYNLHIPKSAGSSFALDAQKILQKAQLRIISQEGCFSLHRQNAHLKGTITMLREPRAHVLSQYKMCRSHWVTQYREALSANSSEQLPGRFADWVAAWRRRSLADFSPPSAAESPVERTVRQLRTEAWGQPPYSVKPTVLRVEDWAQLDGGGTVWHCTKVPFQCYAPVNLQSQRLTCEKPLKYDSSINTTLLMQNLNALWFVGFAEAYQASVCLLHWRVLHSLPQYCDCADRQRWQEFHGHTENQNSTYYGEEKLAQLRDTVLQDIDALTATDRLLYKAAWDRFVRESADVARESGKQILCNASVPLPH
;
A
#
# COMPACT_ATOMS: atom_id res chain seq x y z
N MET A 1 71.71 -35.69 -10.48
CA MET A 1 71.78 -34.87 -11.71
C MET A 1 70.58 -33.93 -11.64
N LEU A 2 70.74 -32.71 -11.08
CA LEU A 2 71.12 -31.46 -11.78
C LEU A 2 70.06 -31.13 -12.86
N LEU A 3 69.33 -30.02 -12.92
CA LEU A 3 69.35 -28.66 -12.35
C LEU A 3 67.89 -28.12 -12.44
N SER A 4 67.32 -27.47 -11.42
CA SER A 4 67.31 -26.00 -11.19
C SER A 4 66.83 -25.18 -12.39
N TRP A 5 65.70 -24.47 -12.26
CA TRP A 5 65.57 -23.03 -12.55
C TRP A 5 64.42 -22.45 -11.71
N ALA A 6 64.77 -21.51 -10.84
CA ALA A 6 63.87 -20.63 -10.09
C ALA A 6 64.29 -19.18 -10.40
N TRP A 7 63.32 -18.30 -10.65
CA TRP A 7 63.41 -16.84 -10.53
C TRP A 7 62.00 -16.37 -10.12
N LEU A 8 61.72 -16.15 -8.83
CA LEU A 8 61.87 -14.91 -8.04
C LEU A 8 61.06 -13.71 -8.57
N LEU A 9 59.96 -13.42 -7.86
CA LEU A 9 59.60 -12.06 -7.43
C LEU A 9 58.71 -12.14 -6.18
N LEU A 10 59.35 -11.88 -5.05
CA LEU A 10 58.75 -11.54 -3.76
C LEU A 10 58.45 -10.03 -3.76
N CYS A 11 57.24 -9.66 -3.35
CA CYS A 11 57.01 -8.46 -2.55
C CYS A 11 56.04 -8.83 -1.44
N ALA A 12 56.52 -8.72 -0.21
CA ALA A 12 55.76 -8.80 1.02
C ALA A 12 54.94 -7.52 1.22
N ALA A 13 53.72 -7.64 1.73
CA ALA A 13 53.11 -6.66 2.63
C ALA A 13 51.87 -7.26 3.30
N GLU A 14 51.98 -7.39 4.62
CA GLU A 14 50.95 -7.08 5.63
C GLU A 14 49.59 -7.79 5.59
N THR A 15 49.46 -8.69 6.56
CA THR A 15 48.20 -9.16 7.13
C THR A 15 47.50 -8.03 7.87
N GLU A 16 46.39 -7.52 7.34
CA GLU A 16 45.37 -6.83 8.13
C GLU A 16 44.15 -7.74 8.33
N GLU A 17 43.99 -8.21 9.57
CA GLU A 17 42.70 -8.64 10.12
C GLU A 17 41.77 -7.42 10.21
N VAL A 18 40.77 -7.35 9.32
CA VAL A 18 39.65 -6.42 9.48
C VAL A 18 38.43 -7.20 9.97
N SER A 19 38.19 -7.10 11.27
CA SER A 19 36.96 -7.52 11.94
C SER A 19 35.72 -6.89 11.27
N SER A 20 34.90 -7.69 10.60
CA SER A 20 33.66 -7.27 9.93
C SER A 20 32.45 -7.25 10.88
N LEU A 21 32.52 -6.53 12.00
CA LEU A 21 31.44 -6.52 13.01
C LEU A 21 31.05 -5.14 13.57
N SER A 22 31.32 -4.03 12.86
CA SER A 22 31.00 -2.69 13.41
C SER A 22 30.31 -1.68 12.47
N MET A 23 29.73 -2.08 11.34
CA MET A 23 29.07 -1.13 10.40
C MET A 23 27.53 -1.10 10.40
N LEU A 24 26.83 -1.81 11.31
CA LEU A 24 25.36 -1.81 11.36
C LEU A 24 24.72 -1.28 12.66
N GLN A 25 25.45 -0.53 13.50
CA GLN A 25 24.92 0.02 14.75
C GLN A 25 24.87 1.56 14.84
N ARG A 26 25.03 2.30 13.72
CA ARG A 26 25.11 3.79 13.77
C ARG A 26 23.95 4.59 13.16
N SER A 27 22.79 3.99 12.89
CA SER A 27 21.68 4.75 12.26
C SER A 27 20.33 4.76 12.98
N LEU A 28 20.23 4.26 14.21
CA LEU A 28 18.99 4.34 15.01
C LEU A 28 19.28 4.80 16.44
N ALA A 29 19.81 6.01 16.56
CA ALA A 29 19.75 6.79 17.78
C ALA A 29 19.37 8.23 17.40
N LEU A 30 18.09 8.46 17.13
CA LEU A 30 17.53 9.81 17.17
C LEU A 30 17.57 10.26 18.63
N SER A 31 18.66 10.96 18.94
CA SER A 31 18.93 11.65 20.20
C SER A 31 17.83 12.68 20.49
N LEU A 32 16.89 12.33 21.37
CA LEU A 32 16.13 13.30 22.16
C LEU A 32 17.02 13.79 23.30
N ALA A 33 17.89 14.76 23.02
CA ALA A 33 18.62 15.50 24.05
C ALA A 33 17.83 16.77 24.45
N PRO A 34 17.78 17.13 25.74
CA PRO A 34 17.03 18.30 26.21
C PRO A 34 17.77 19.58 25.84
N ARG A 35 17.12 20.46 25.07
CA ARG A 35 17.60 21.83 24.83
C ARG A 35 17.33 22.69 26.06
N THR A 36 18.39 23.18 26.69
CA THR A 36 18.36 24.23 27.70
C THR A 36 17.78 25.52 27.11
N ALA A 37 16.68 26.00 27.70
CA ALA A 37 15.98 27.21 27.31
C ALA A 37 16.68 28.45 27.88
N ALA A 38 17.10 29.35 27.00
CA ALA A 38 17.43 30.73 27.35
C ALA A 38 16.43 31.67 26.64
N SER A 39 15.50 32.17 27.45
CA SER A 39 14.78 33.46 27.37
C SER A 39 15.08 34.35 26.17
N GLN A 40 14.12 34.44 25.23
CA GLN A 40 13.71 35.70 24.62
C GLN A 40 12.20 35.67 24.37
N ALA A 41 11.47 36.31 25.29
CA ALA A 41 10.07 36.64 25.13
C ALA A 41 9.94 37.79 24.12
N SER A 42 9.39 37.49 22.94
CA SER A 42 9.00 38.50 21.96
C SER A 42 7.76 38.01 21.22
N GLN A 43 6.64 38.67 21.53
CA GLN A 43 5.40 38.74 20.75
C GLN A 43 4.86 37.40 20.21
N ALA A 44 4.08 36.74 21.07
CA ALA A 44 3.21 35.63 20.72
C ALA A 44 2.18 36.06 19.66
N SER A 45 2.52 35.89 18.38
CA SER A 45 1.53 35.63 17.35
C SER A 45 0.67 34.49 17.86
N ARG A 46 -0.66 34.70 17.99
CA ARG A 46 -1.62 33.65 18.36
C ARG A 46 -1.34 32.42 17.50
N GLY A 47 -0.65 31.46 18.11
CA GLY A 47 -0.09 30.30 17.43
C GLY A 47 -1.22 29.60 16.72
N THR A 48 -1.10 29.52 15.40
CA THR A 48 -1.91 28.64 14.57
C THR A 48 -1.81 27.27 15.23
N ALA A 49 -2.90 26.84 15.86
CA ALA A 49 -2.90 25.63 16.67
C ALA A 49 -2.33 24.49 15.82
N CYS A 50 -1.20 23.92 16.27
CA CYS A 50 -0.60 22.77 15.63
C CYS A 50 -1.69 21.70 15.50
N GLY A 51 -2.05 21.35 14.27
CA GLY A 51 -2.94 20.22 14.03
C GLY A 51 -2.36 18.96 14.67
N PRO A 52 -3.21 18.00 15.04
CA PRO A 52 -2.71 16.73 15.55
C PRO A 52 -1.89 16.04 14.47
N ASP A 53 -0.86 15.34 14.92
CA ASP A 53 0.03 14.56 14.06
C ASP A 53 -0.74 13.49 13.28
N GLN A 54 -0.32 13.27 12.03
CA GLN A 54 -1.07 12.51 11.04
C GLN A 54 -0.23 11.39 10.42
N VAL A 55 -0.90 10.31 10.03
CA VAL A 55 -0.35 9.21 9.26
C VAL A 55 -1.15 9.08 7.98
N TYR A 56 -0.46 9.04 6.84
CA TYR A 56 -1.11 8.87 5.54
C TYR A 56 -1.15 7.39 5.19
N ASN A 57 -2.34 6.79 5.12
CA ASN A 57 -2.57 5.52 4.45
C ASN A 57 -2.70 5.73 2.95
N LEU A 58 -1.62 5.41 2.22
CA LEU A 58 -1.65 5.30 0.76
C LEU A 58 -2.50 4.09 0.42
N HIS A 59 -3.79 4.32 0.20
CA HIS A 59 -4.71 3.26 -0.16
C HIS A 59 -4.44 2.85 -1.60
N ILE A 60 -3.96 1.63 -1.79
CA ILE A 60 -3.89 1.01 -3.12
C ILE A 60 -5.16 0.18 -3.29
N PRO A 61 -5.97 0.44 -4.34
CA PRO A 61 -7.26 -0.20 -4.45
C PRO A 61 -7.11 -1.71 -4.47
N LYS A 62 -8.02 -2.40 -3.77
CA LYS A 62 -8.03 -3.87 -3.66
C LYS A 62 -6.81 -4.49 -2.96
N SER A 63 -5.98 -3.70 -2.30
CA SER A 63 -4.91 -4.19 -1.39
C SER A 63 -5.33 -4.12 0.08
N ALA A 64 -6.63 -4.31 0.40
CA ALA A 64 -7.18 -4.25 1.77
C ALA A 64 -7.07 -2.89 2.48
N GLY A 65 -6.91 -1.78 1.74
CA GLY A 65 -6.64 -0.48 2.36
C GLY A 65 -7.79 0.11 3.19
N SER A 66 -9.07 -0.06 2.82
CA SER A 66 -10.20 0.41 3.66
C SER A 66 -10.29 -0.37 4.98
N SER A 67 -10.30 -1.71 4.92
CA SER A 67 -10.33 -2.56 6.12
C SER A 67 -9.14 -2.25 7.03
N PHE A 68 -7.94 -2.14 6.44
CA PHE A 68 -6.73 -1.81 7.19
C PHE A 68 -6.78 -0.41 7.80
N ALA A 69 -7.31 0.60 7.10
CA ALA A 69 -7.45 1.95 7.63
C ALA A 69 -8.30 1.97 8.91
N LEU A 70 -9.39 1.19 8.95
CA LEU A 70 -10.26 1.09 10.13
C LEU A 70 -9.55 0.44 11.32
N ASP A 71 -8.79 -0.63 11.09
CA ASP A 71 -7.99 -1.28 12.14
C ASP A 71 -6.82 -0.39 12.59
N ALA A 72 -6.10 0.22 11.65
CA ALA A 72 -5.01 1.14 11.90
C ALA A 72 -5.48 2.37 12.69
N GLN A 73 -6.67 2.91 12.41
CA GLN A 73 -7.22 4.05 13.14
C GLN A 73 -7.32 3.75 14.64
N LYS A 74 -7.82 2.57 15.02
CA LYS A 74 -7.95 2.17 16.43
C LYS A 74 -6.60 2.08 17.14
N ILE A 75 -5.54 1.71 16.41
CA ILE A 75 -4.17 1.62 16.92
C ILE A 75 -3.57 3.02 17.06
N LEU A 76 -3.63 3.82 15.99
CA LEU A 76 -3.07 5.16 15.89
C LEU A 76 -3.70 6.13 16.90
N GLN A 77 -5.00 6.03 17.14
CA GLN A 77 -5.70 6.85 18.14
C GLN A 77 -5.13 6.66 19.55
N LYS A 78 -4.67 5.46 19.91
CA LYS A 78 -4.03 5.22 21.22
C LYS A 78 -2.71 5.96 21.37
N ALA A 79 -2.05 6.28 20.26
CA ALA A 79 -0.85 7.12 20.20
C ALA A 79 -1.15 8.59 19.83
N GLN A 80 -2.42 9.01 19.90
CA GLN A 80 -2.87 10.37 19.54
C GLN A 80 -2.57 10.76 18.08
N LEU A 81 -2.39 9.78 17.20
CA LEU A 81 -2.19 9.99 15.77
C LEU A 81 -3.53 9.92 15.03
N ARG A 82 -3.72 10.82 14.05
CA ARG A 82 -4.86 10.75 13.11
C ARG A 82 -4.44 10.04 11.82
N ILE A 83 -5.36 9.31 11.20
CA ILE A 83 -5.14 8.69 9.91
C ILE A 83 -5.83 9.49 8.80
N ILE A 84 -5.13 9.71 7.69
CA ILE A 84 -5.69 10.15 6.41
C ILE A 84 -5.58 8.97 5.46
N SER A 85 -6.66 8.52 4.83
CA SER A 85 -6.63 7.35 3.94
C SER A 85 -7.16 7.71 2.56
N GLN A 86 -6.34 7.67 1.51
CA GLN A 86 -6.75 8.10 0.17
C GLN A 86 -6.06 7.26 -0.92
N GLU A 87 -6.79 6.94 -2.00
CA GLU A 87 -6.22 6.42 -3.27
C GLU A 87 -5.46 7.52 -4.04
N GLY A 88 -4.34 7.95 -3.46
CA GLY A 88 -3.48 9.00 -3.96
C GLY A 88 -2.19 8.48 -4.61
N CYS A 89 -1.18 9.34 -4.61
CA CYS A 89 0.22 8.99 -4.84
C CYS A 89 0.97 9.10 -3.52
N PHE A 90 2.08 8.38 -3.37
CA PHE A 90 2.97 8.46 -2.20
C PHE A 90 3.35 9.91 -1.85
N SER A 91 3.55 10.76 -2.87
CA SER A 91 3.95 12.16 -2.72
C SER A 91 2.85 13.12 -2.24
N LEU A 92 1.58 12.69 -2.23
CA LEU A 92 0.42 13.58 -2.08
C LEU A 92 0.44 14.45 -0.82
N HIS A 93 0.93 13.91 0.30
CA HIS A 93 0.97 14.60 1.60
C HIS A 93 2.37 15.04 2.03
N ARG A 94 3.35 15.01 1.12
CA ARG A 94 4.76 15.28 1.47
C ARG A 94 5.00 16.69 2.03
N GLN A 95 4.14 17.65 1.69
CA GLN A 95 4.21 19.04 2.17
C GLN A 95 3.47 19.26 3.50
N ASN A 96 2.79 18.25 4.03
CA ASN A 96 2.05 18.35 5.29
C ASN A 96 3.02 18.27 6.47
N ALA A 97 3.20 19.40 7.17
CA ALA A 97 4.10 19.51 8.32
C ALA A 97 3.71 18.61 9.51
N HIS A 98 2.46 18.14 9.58
CA HIS A 98 1.98 17.23 10.63
C HIS A 98 2.11 15.75 10.25
N LEU A 99 2.56 15.43 9.04
CA LEU A 99 2.69 14.04 8.60
C LEU A 99 3.90 13.36 9.28
N LYS A 100 3.64 12.28 10.02
CA LYS A 100 4.67 11.45 10.67
C LYS A 100 5.15 10.30 9.81
N GLY A 101 4.33 9.86 8.86
CA GLY A 101 4.70 8.76 7.99
C GLY A 101 3.59 8.37 7.03
N THR A 102 4.00 7.62 6.01
CA THR A 102 3.09 6.97 5.07
C THR A 102 3.09 5.47 5.32
N ILE A 103 1.89 4.90 5.42
CA ILE A 103 1.64 3.47 5.56
C ILE A 103 0.91 2.98 4.33
N THR A 104 1.09 1.72 3.97
CA THR A 104 0.34 1.12 2.87
C THR A 104 0.22 -0.38 3.04
N MET A 105 -0.69 -0.97 2.27
CA MET A 105 -0.88 -2.40 2.15
C MET A 105 -0.61 -2.81 0.71
N LEU A 106 0.15 -3.88 0.53
CA LEU A 106 0.40 -4.51 -0.76
C LEU A 106 -0.39 -5.82 -0.88
N ARG A 107 -0.52 -6.31 -2.11
CA ARG A 107 -1.14 -7.60 -2.45
C ARG A 107 -0.27 -8.30 -3.48
N GLU A 108 -0.27 -9.63 -3.47
CA GLU A 108 0.44 -10.43 -4.47
C GLU A 108 -0.05 -10.00 -5.88
N PRO A 109 0.85 -9.68 -6.81
CA PRO A 109 0.46 -9.02 -8.06
C PRO A 109 -0.59 -9.76 -8.89
N ARG A 110 -0.54 -11.10 -9.00
CA ARG A 110 -1.55 -11.85 -9.76
C ARG A 110 -2.91 -11.83 -9.05
N ALA A 111 -2.92 -12.03 -7.74
CA ALA A 111 -4.10 -11.95 -6.89
C ALA A 111 -4.69 -10.53 -6.88
N HIS A 112 -3.86 -9.50 -7.02
CA HIS A 112 -4.27 -8.11 -7.12
C HIS A 112 -5.04 -7.84 -8.40
N VAL A 113 -4.51 -8.25 -9.56
CA VAL A 113 -5.17 -8.12 -10.86
C VAL A 113 -6.51 -8.88 -10.89
N LEU A 114 -6.56 -10.10 -10.33
CA LEU A 114 -7.81 -10.85 -10.22
C LEU A 114 -8.84 -10.15 -9.29
N SER A 115 -8.38 -9.58 -8.17
CA SER A 115 -9.25 -8.87 -7.23
C SER A 115 -9.85 -7.60 -7.84
N GLN A 116 -9.06 -6.88 -8.66
CA GLN A 116 -9.54 -5.74 -9.44
C GLN A 116 -10.64 -6.17 -10.42
N TYR A 117 -10.41 -7.20 -11.24
CA TYR A 117 -11.42 -7.69 -12.18
C TYR A 117 -12.72 -8.13 -11.49
N LYS A 118 -12.62 -8.88 -10.40
CA LYS A 118 -13.79 -9.31 -9.61
C LYS A 118 -14.56 -8.11 -9.07
N MET A 119 -13.87 -7.05 -8.63
CA MET A 119 -14.52 -5.80 -8.22
C MET A 119 -15.24 -5.16 -9.41
N CYS A 120 -14.60 -5.08 -10.58
CA CYS A 120 -15.21 -4.54 -11.81
C CYS A 120 -16.48 -5.26 -12.25
N ARG A 121 -16.57 -6.56 -11.93
CA ARG A 121 -17.71 -7.44 -12.22
C ARG A 121 -18.72 -7.54 -11.07
N SER A 122 -18.45 -6.89 -9.94
CA SER A 122 -19.38 -6.89 -8.81
C SER A 122 -20.67 -6.19 -9.21
N HIS A 123 -21.79 -6.66 -8.65
CA HIS A 123 -23.12 -6.11 -8.94
C HIS A 123 -23.17 -4.59 -8.76
N TRP A 124 -22.55 -4.08 -7.69
CA TRP A 124 -22.47 -2.65 -7.39
C TRP A 124 -21.77 -1.83 -8.48
N VAL A 125 -20.61 -2.30 -8.96
CA VAL A 125 -19.87 -1.62 -10.03
C VAL A 125 -20.60 -1.75 -11.38
N THR A 126 -21.27 -2.87 -11.63
CA THR A 126 -22.10 -3.05 -12.82
C THR A 126 -23.28 -2.09 -12.85
N GLN A 127 -24.09 -2.03 -11.78
CA GLN A 127 -25.21 -1.10 -11.68
C GLN A 127 -24.77 0.36 -11.83
N TYR A 128 -23.65 0.71 -11.18
CA TYR A 128 -23.07 2.04 -11.28
C TYR A 128 -22.67 2.38 -12.72
N ARG A 129 -22.00 1.45 -13.42
CA ARG A 129 -21.63 1.64 -14.84
C ARG A 129 -22.87 1.75 -15.72
N GLU A 130 -23.90 0.94 -15.50
CA GLU A 130 -25.15 0.99 -16.26
C GLU A 130 -25.87 2.33 -16.08
N ALA A 131 -25.87 2.90 -14.87
CA ALA A 131 -26.46 4.19 -14.58
C ALA A 131 -25.73 5.38 -15.21
N LEU A 132 -24.40 5.27 -15.40
CA LEU A 132 -23.55 6.38 -15.86
C LEU A 132 -23.07 6.26 -17.30
N SER A 133 -23.22 5.10 -17.94
CA SER A 133 -22.72 4.88 -19.29
C SER A 133 -23.55 5.66 -20.31
N ALA A 134 -23.20 6.93 -20.49
CA ALA A 134 -23.56 7.72 -21.65
C ALA A 134 -22.84 7.17 -22.89
N ASN A 135 -23.43 6.16 -23.54
CA ASN A 135 -23.22 5.70 -24.93
C ASN A 135 -21.78 5.48 -25.46
N SER A 136 -20.71 5.56 -24.66
CA SER A 136 -19.34 5.67 -25.20
C SER A 136 -18.24 4.95 -24.41
N SER A 137 -18.55 4.25 -23.32
CA SER A 137 -17.54 3.49 -22.59
C SER A 137 -17.32 2.11 -23.22
N GLU A 138 -16.06 1.75 -23.40
CA GLU A 138 -15.65 0.40 -23.78
C GLU A 138 -16.23 -0.63 -22.79
N GLN A 139 -16.89 -1.66 -23.29
CA GLN A 139 -17.51 -2.66 -22.42
C GLN A 139 -16.46 -3.52 -21.73
N LEU A 140 -16.60 -3.71 -20.40
CA LEU A 140 -15.77 -4.64 -19.65
C LEU A 140 -15.92 -6.08 -20.19
N PRO A 141 -14.84 -6.74 -20.63
CA PRO A 141 -14.91 -8.11 -21.12
C PRO A 141 -15.50 -9.09 -20.10
N GLY A 142 -16.37 -9.98 -20.59
CA GLY A 142 -17.09 -10.94 -19.75
C GLY A 142 -16.22 -12.04 -19.15
N ARG A 143 -15.03 -12.28 -19.72
CA ARG A 143 -14.04 -13.24 -19.21
C ARG A 143 -12.79 -12.51 -18.72
N PHE A 144 -12.17 -13.04 -17.66
CA PHE A 144 -10.96 -12.49 -17.08
C PHE A 144 -9.78 -12.46 -18.08
N ALA A 145 -9.58 -13.55 -18.81
CA ALA A 145 -8.51 -13.65 -19.82
C ALA A 145 -8.62 -12.57 -20.91
N ASP A 146 -9.85 -12.28 -21.37
CA ASP A 146 -10.09 -11.26 -22.40
C ASP A 146 -9.80 -9.85 -21.86
N TRP A 147 -10.12 -9.59 -20.59
CA TRP A 147 -9.79 -8.33 -19.91
C TRP A 147 -8.28 -8.13 -19.74
N VAL A 148 -7.57 -9.16 -19.29
CA VAL A 148 -6.10 -9.15 -19.19
C VAL A 148 -5.47 -8.88 -20.56
N ALA A 149 -5.89 -9.63 -21.59
CA ALA A 149 -5.38 -9.47 -22.94
C ALA A 149 -5.67 -8.08 -23.53
N ALA A 150 -6.84 -7.50 -23.22
CA ALA A 150 -7.19 -6.15 -23.65
C ALA A 150 -6.29 -5.08 -23.00
N TRP A 151 -5.93 -5.23 -21.73
CA TRP A 151 -4.95 -4.36 -21.07
C TRP A 151 -3.53 -4.56 -21.61
N ARG A 152 -3.14 -5.80 -21.93
CA ARG A 152 -1.79 -6.12 -22.43
C ARG A 152 -1.47 -5.41 -23.75
N ARG A 153 -2.47 -5.25 -24.62
CA ARG A 153 -2.35 -4.58 -25.92
C ARG A 153 -2.45 -3.06 -25.84
N ARG A 154 -2.76 -2.49 -24.67
CA ARG A 154 -3.06 -1.06 -24.54
C ARG A 154 -1.82 -0.25 -24.22
N SER A 155 -1.67 0.89 -24.89
CA SER A 155 -0.70 1.91 -24.52
C SER A 155 -1.16 2.65 -23.27
N LEU A 156 -0.27 2.82 -22.30
CA LEU A 156 -0.52 3.64 -21.11
C LEU A 156 -0.67 5.11 -21.49
N ALA A 157 -1.53 5.83 -20.75
CA ALA A 157 -1.87 7.23 -21.02
C ALA A 157 -2.25 7.96 -19.71
N ASP A 158 -2.55 9.26 -19.83
CA ASP A 158 -3.20 10.01 -18.76
C ASP A 158 -4.71 9.78 -18.82
N PHE A 159 -5.23 9.04 -17.85
CA PHE A 159 -6.66 8.76 -17.71
C PHE A 159 -7.37 9.76 -16.81
N SER A 160 -6.66 10.77 -16.32
CA SER A 160 -7.27 11.86 -15.56
C SER A 160 -8.39 12.49 -16.38
N PRO A 161 -9.47 12.97 -15.74
CA PRO A 161 -10.41 13.85 -16.42
C PRO A 161 -9.63 14.99 -17.09
N PRO A 162 -10.07 15.48 -18.27
CA PRO A 162 -9.56 16.75 -18.76
C PRO A 162 -9.70 17.79 -17.64
N SER A 163 -8.80 18.76 -17.58
CA SER A 163 -8.90 19.91 -16.67
C SER A 163 -10.11 20.77 -17.07
N ALA A 164 -11.31 20.21 -16.98
CA ALA A 164 -12.55 20.89 -17.26
C ALA A 164 -12.85 21.78 -16.06
N ALA A 165 -13.24 23.02 -16.34
CA ALA A 165 -13.96 23.84 -15.37
C ALA A 165 -15.06 22.98 -14.74
N GLU A 166 -15.06 22.90 -13.40
CA GLU A 166 -15.82 21.93 -12.63
C GLU A 166 -17.25 21.82 -13.16
N SER A 167 -17.58 20.67 -13.76
CA SER A 167 -18.96 20.44 -14.19
C SER A 167 -19.87 20.58 -12.94
N PRO A 168 -21.11 21.08 -13.07
CA PRO A 168 -22.03 21.17 -11.93
C PRO A 168 -22.16 19.84 -11.16
N VAL A 169 -22.13 18.71 -11.88
CA VAL A 169 -22.10 17.36 -11.29
C VAL A 169 -20.82 17.11 -10.50
N GLU A 170 -19.66 17.48 -11.02
CA GLU A 170 -18.39 17.36 -10.30
C GLU A 170 -18.36 18.24 -9.04
N ARG A 171 -18.93 19.46 -9.08
CA ARG A 171 -19.09 20.31 -7.89
C ARG A 171 -19.99 19.66 -6.85
N THR A 172 -21.14 19.12 -7.25
CA THR A 172 -22.04 18.41 -6.33
C THR A 172 -21.36 17.19 -5.70
N VAL A 173 -20.66 16.36 -6.50
CA VAL A 173 -19.91 15.22 -5.98
C VAL A 173 -18.79 15.67 -5.03
N ARG A 174 -18.06 16.75 -5.35
CA ARG A 174 -16.99 17.31 -4.48
C ARG A 174 -17.54 17.92 -3.19
N GLN A 175 -18.68 18.62 -3.24
CA GLN A 175 -19.28 19.24 -2.06
C GLN A 175 -19.79 18.17 -1.08
N LEU A 176 -20.49 17.15 -1.60
CA LEU A 176 -20.91 15.97 -0.82
C LEU A 176 -19.71 15.19 -0.26
N ARG A 177 -18.59 15.14 -0.99
CA ARG A 177 -17.33 14.52 -0.54
C ARG A 177 -16.67 15.32 0.60
N THR A 178 -16.64 16.65 0.52
CA THR A 178 -15.94 17.48 1.53
C THR A 178 -16.62 17.36 2.90
N GLU A 179 -17.95 17.25 2.93
CA GLU A 179 -18.72 17.03 4.15
C GLU A 179 -18.48 15.65 4.76
N ALA A 180 -18.38 14.60 3.95
CA ALA A 180 -18.13 13.22 4.41
C ALA A 180 -16.70 13.00 4.93
N TRP A 181 -15.72 13.71 4.39
CA TRP A 181 -14.32 13.60 4.81
C TRP A 181 -13.94 14.57 5.94
N GLY A 182 -14.74 15.62 6.15
CA GLY A 182 -14.58 16.59 7.24
C GLY A 182 -15.19 16.16 8.58
N GLN A 183 -15.99 15.09 8.61
CA GLN A 183 -16.71 14.61 9.80
C GLN A 183 -16.17 13.24 10.24
N PRO A 184 -15.43 13.13 11.36
CA PRO A 184 -15.21 11.84 12.02
C PRO A 184 -16.53 11.35 12.66
N PRO A 185 -16.87 10.05 12.68
CA PRO A 185 -16.27 8.89 12.04
C PRO A 185 -17.12 8.37 10.85
N TYR A 186 -16.48 7.79 9.84
CA TYR A 186 -17.14 7.06 8.74
C TYR A 186 -18.26 6.16 9.32
N SER A 187 -19.51 6.45 8.95
CA SER A 187 -20.69 6.25 9.80
C SER A 187 -20.97 4.79 10.16
N VAL A 188 -21.04 4.53 11.46
CA VAL A 188 -21.28 3.23 12.10
C VAL A 188 -22.78 2.90 12.19
N LYS A 189 -23.54 3.01 11.10
CA LYS A 189 -24.96 2.59 11.08
C LYS A 189 -25.24 1.66 9.90
N PRO A 190 -26.16 0.69 10.03
CA PRO A 190 -26.56 -0.18 8.92
C PRO A 190 -27.37 0.66 7.93
N THR A 191 -26.68 1.35 7.04
CA THR A 191 -27.31 2.13 5.96
C THR A 191 -27.59 1.19 4.81
N VAL A 192 -28.87 1.12 4.42
CA VAL A 192 -29.28 0.65 3.11
C VAL A 192 -28.79 1.70 2.12
N LEU A 193 -27.58 1.48 1.58
CA LEU A 193 -26.88 2.44 0.72
C LEU A 193 -27.72 2.74 -0.53
N ARG A 194 -28.08 4.01 -0.71
CA ARG A 194 -28.69 4.51 -1.95
C ARG A 194 -27.61 5.08 -2.86
N VAL A 195 -27.90 5.23 -4.16
CA VAL A 195 -26.93 5.70 -5.18
C VAL A 195 -26.36 7.08 -4.81
N GLU A 196 -27.12 7.90 -4.09
CA GLU A 196 -26.72 9.23 -3.63
C GLU A 196 -25.66 9.20 -2.50
N ASP A 197 -25.56 8.11 -1.75
CA ASP A 197 -24.62 7.93 -0.63
C ASP A 197 -23.18 7.64 -1.10
N TRP A 198 -23.00 7.31 -2.38
CA TRP A 198 -21.70 6.94 -2.97
C TRP A 198 -20.69 8.10 -3.02
N ALA A 199 -21.13 9.35 -2.93
CA ALA A 199 -20.22 10.49 -2.82
C ALA A 199 -19.52 10.56 -1.45
N GLN A 200 -20.10 9.93 -0.43
CA GLN A 200 -19.64 9.96 0.97
C GLN A 200 -18.80 8.73 1.34
N LEU A 201 -18.95 7.64 0.60
CA LEU A 201 -18.19 6.42 0.78
C LEU A 201 -17.13 6.32 -0.30
N ASP A 202 -15.88 6.45 0.12
CA ASP A 202 -14.85 5.43 -0.10
C ASP A 202 -13.49 6.09 -0.16
N GLY A 203 -12.52 5.43 0.46
CA GLY A 203 -11.10 5.72 0.40
C GLY A 203 -10.50 5.54 -1.00
N GLY A 204 -11.28 5.73 -2.08
CA GLY A 204 -10.78 5.83 -3.45
C GLY A 204 -11.67 5.31 -4.59
N GLY A 205 -12.85 4.79 -4.31
CA GLY A 205 -13.76 4.28 -5.34
C GLY A 205 -14.42 5.27 -6.32
N THR A 206 -14.24 6.59 -6.26
CA THR A 206 -15.12 7.54 -7.01
C THR A 206 -14.42 8.57 -7.89
N VAL A 207 -13.60 8.13 -8.84
CA VAL A 207 -13.36 8.93 -10.07
C VAL A 207 -13.77 8.18 -11.35
N TRP A 208 -14.36 6.98 -11.29
CA TRP A 208 -14.73 6.26 -12.52
C TRP A 208 -15.65 7.07 -13.45
N HIS A 209 -16.53 7.91 -12.90
CA HIS A 209 -17.50 8.73 -13.66
C HIS A 209 -16.89 9.77 -14.59
N CYS A 210 -15.70 10.29 -14.29
CA CYS A 210 -15.07 11.34 -15.12
C CYS A 210 -13.73 10.91 -15.72
N THR A 211 -13.30 9.68 -15.46
CA THR A 211 -12.01 9.22 -15.95
C THR A 211 -12.12 8.60 -17.32
N LYS A 212 -11.04 8.72 -18.07
CA LYS A 212 -10.88 8.02 -19.35
C LYS A 212 -10.32 6.61 -19.15
N VAL A 213 -10.38 6.06 -17.93
CA VAL A 213 -9.86 4.73 -17.69
C VAL A 213 -10.74 3.73 -18.46
N PRO A 214 -10.14 2.88 -19.32
CA PRO A 214 -10.84 1.85 -20.05
C PRO A 214 -11.74 1.01 -19.14
N PHE A 215 -12.88 0.60 -19.68
CA PHE A 215 -13.89 -0.19 -18.97
C PHE A 215 -14.53 0.50 -17.76
N GLN A 216 -14.21 1.78 -17.52
CA GLN A 216 -14.60 2.52 -16.31
C GLN A 216 -14.26 1.73 -15.04
N CYS A 217 -13.10 1.08 -15.04
CA CYS A 217 -12.62 0.30 -13.91
C CYS A 217 -11.08 0.34 -13.81
N TYR A 218 -10.49 -0.38 -12.86
CA TYR A 218 -9.05 -0.34 -12.58
C TYR A 218 -8.16 -0.61 -13.79
N ALA A 219 -7.05 0.13 -13.85
CA ALA A 219 -5.91 -0.18 -14.71
C ALA A 219 -4.95 -1.12 -13.94
N PRO A 220 -4.79 -2.38 -14.37
CA PRO A 220 -3.99 -3.38 -13.66
C PRO A 220 -2.48 -3.22 -13.88
N VAL A 221 -2.05 -2.28 -14.71
CA VAL A 221 -0.65 -2.19 -15.17
C VAL A 221 0.24 -1.58 -14.09
N ASN A 222 1.00 -2.43 -13.40
CA ASN A 222 1.89 -2.07 -12.30
C ASN A 222 1.25 -1.07 -11.31
N LEU A 223 -0.01 -1.29 -10.94
CA LEU A 223 -0.80 -0.34 -10.17
C LEU A 223 -0.14 -0.04 -8.81
N GLN A 224 0.44 -1.03 -8.14
CA GLN A 224 1.03 -0.81 -6.82
C GLN A 224 2.26 0.10 -6.92
N SER A 225 3.14 -0.20 -7.87
CA SER A 225 4.35 0.58 -8.15
C SER A 225 4.01 1.97 -8.65
N GLN A 226 2.97 2.09 -9.50
CA GLN A 226 2.49 3.37 -10.00
C GLN A 226 2.06 4.26 -8.84
N ARG A 227 1.38 3.74 -7.82
CA ARG A 227 0.96 4.53 -6.66
C ARG A 227 2.13 5.01 -5.81
N LEU A 228 3.21 4.24 -5.77
CA LEU A 228 4.43 4.64 -5.09
C LEU A 228 5.23 5.70 -5.86
N THR A 229 5.12 5.78 -7.19
CA THR A 229 5.95 6.70 -8.00
C THR A 229 5.18 7.82 -8.70
N CYS A 230 3.85 7.81 -8.68
CA CYS A 230 3.07 8.74 -9.49
C CYS A 230 3.15 10.19 -9.01
N GLU A 231 2.98 11.10 -9.97
CA GLU A 231 2.64 12.50 -9.71
C GLU A 231 1.12 12.67 -9.57
N LYS A 232 0.35 11.90 -10.35
CA LYS A 232 -1.11 11.89 -10.35
C LYS A 232 -1.64 10.45 -10.36
N PRO A 233 -2.66 10.13 -9.54
CA PRO A 233 -3.27 8.80 -9.43
C PRO A 233 -3.58 8.07 -10.74
N LEU A 234 -3.98 8.80 -11.78
CA LEU A 234 -4.50 8.23 -13.03
C LEU A 234 -3.63 8.55 -14.25
N LYS A 235 -2.46 9.16 -14.02
CA LYS A 235 -1.44 9.34 -15.05
C LYS A 235 -0.48 8.15 -14.98
N TYR A 236 -0.43 7.38 -16.07
CA TYR A 236 0.47 6.24 -16.20
C TYR A 236 1.59 6.60 -17.16
N ASP A 237 2.81 6.60 -16.64
CA ASP A 237 4.00 6.72 -17.46
C ASP A 237 4.24 5.39 -18.21
N SER A 238 4.87 5.47 -19.38
CA SER A 238 5.21 4.29 -20.18
C SER A 238 6.21 3.35 -19.47
N SER A 239 6.94 3.87 -18.49
CA SER A 239 7.88 3.13 -17.65
C SER A 239 7.89 3.67 -16.23
N ILE A 240 8.05 2.79 -15.24
CA ILE A 240 8.20 3.17 -13.84
C ILE A 240 9.69 3.33 -13.51
N ASN A 241 10.05 4.45 -12.89
CA ASN A 241 11.39 4.67 -12.37
C ASN A 241 11.62 3.76 -11.15
N THR A 242 12.32 2.64 -11.35
CA THR A 242 12.57 1.62 -10.31
C THR A 242 13.45 2.14 -9.18
N THR A 243 14.35 3.08 -9.44
CA THR A 243 15.17 3.72 -8.40
C THR A 243 14.29 4.54 -7.46
N LEU A 244 13.42 5.39 -8.00
CA LEU A 244 12.46 6.16 -7.21
C LEU A 244 11.48 5.25 -6.46
N LEU A 245 11.04 4.17 -7.09
CA LEU A 245 10.18 3.17 -6.47
C LEU A 245 10.82 2.58 -5.20
N MET A 246 12.08 2.14 -5.29
CA MET A 246 12.79 1.56 -4.14
C MET A 246 13.12 2.62 -3.07
N GLN A 247 13.41 3.85 -3.47
CA GLN A 247 13.56 4.97 -2.53
C GLN A 247 12.26 5.21 -1.75
N ASN A 248 11.12 5.26 -2.44
CA ASN A 248 9.82 5.48 -1.82
C ASN A 248 9.39 4.27 -0.95
N LEU A 249 9.66 3.04 -1.39
CA LEU A 249 9.46 1.84 -0.57
C LEU A 249 10.23 1.93 0.75
N ASN A 250 11.51 2.32 0.70
CA ASN A 250 12.34 2.47 1.91
C ASN A 250 11.90 3.64 2.79
N ALA A 251 11.29 4.67 2.20
CA ALA A 251 10.75 5.82 2.93
C ALA A 251 9.37 5.57 3.56
N LEU A 252 8.66 4.49 3.19
CA LEU A 252 7.41 4.11 3.86
C LEU A 252 7.65 3.83 5.33
N TRP A 253 6.83 4.42 6.19
CA TRP A 253 6.93 4.24 7.64
C TRP A 253 6.51 2.83 8.07
N PHE A 254 5.56 2.23 7.33
CA PHE A 254 5.07 0.86 7.51
C PHE A 254 4.57 0.30 6.15
N VAL A 255 4.77 -1.00 5.93
CA VAL A 255 4.21 -1.74 4.80
C VAL A 255 3.62 -3.04 5.30
N GLY A 256 2.34 -3.28 5.03
CA GLY A 256 1.67 -4.54 5.31
C GLY A 256 1.23 -5.27 4.03
N PHE A 257 0.66 -6.46 4.21
CA PHE A 257 0.28 -7.36 3.15
C PHE A 257 -1.14 -7.88 3.33
N ALA A 258 -1.92 -7.91 2.26
CA ALA A 258 -3.27 -8.44 2.27
C ALA A 258 -3.30 -9.95 2.61
N GLU A 259 -2.28 -10.70 2.17
CA GLU A 259 -2.13 -12.14 2.44
C GLU A 259 -1.71 -12.43 3.89
N ALA A 260 -1.03 -11.47 4.52
CA ALA A 260 -0.59 -11.54 5.90
C ALA A 260 -1.29 -10.46 6.75
N TYR A 261 -2.60 -10.30 6.57
CA TYR A 261 -3.36 -9.17 7.12
C TYR A 261 -3.24 -9.06 8.65
N GLN A 262 -3.50 -10.14 9.38
CA GLN A 262 -3.40 -10.14 10.84
C GLN A 262 -1.96 -9.85 11.30
N ALA A 263 -0.96 -10.46 10.66
CA ALA A 263 0.45 -10.17 10.94
C ALA A 263 0.79 -8.69 10.70
N SER A 264 0.21 -8.07 9.66
CA SER A 264 0.36 -6.64 9.35
C SER A 264 -0.24 -5.77 10.45
N VAL A 265 -1.43 -6.10 10.94
CA VAL A 265 -2.05 -5.40 12.07
C VAL A 265 -1.22 -5.55 13.35
N CYS A 266 -0.70 -6.74 13.63
CA CYS A 266 0.20 -7.00 14.77
C CYS A 266 1.52 -6.22 14.65
N LEU A 267 2.12 -6.16 13.46
CA LEU A 267 3.34 -5.39 13.22
C LEU A 267 3.08 -3.88 13.42
N LEU A 268 1.93 -3.37 12.98
CA LEU A 268 1.55 -1.98 13.23
C LEU A 268 1.35 -1.71 14.73
N HIS A 269 0.73 -2.63 15.47
CA HIS A 269 0.63 -2.56 16.93
C HIS A 269 2.00 -2.38 17.59
N TRP A 270 2.98 -3.21 17.22
CA TRP A 270 4.34 -3.08 17.73
C TRP A 270 4.98 -1.74 17.35
N ARG A 271 4.86 -1.33 16.08
CA ARG A 271 5.45 -0.10 15.56
C ARG A 271 4.92 1.17 16.25
N VAL A 272 3.64 1.17 16.64
CA VAL A 272 2.97 2.35 17.21
C VAL A 272 3.00 2.35 18.73
N LEU A 273 2.79 1.19 19.36
CA LEU A 273 2.53 1.08 20.80
C LEU A 273 3.60 0.30 21.55
N HIS A 274 4.61 -0.24 20.85
CA HIS A 274 5.65 -1.13 21.42
C HIS A 274 5.06 -2.25 22.30
N SER A 275 3.87 -2.73 21.94
CA SER A 275 3.13 -3.76 22.66
C SER A 275 2.25 -4.56 21.70
N LEU A 276 2.13 -5.85 21.97
CA LEU A 276 1.34 -6.78 21.16
C LEU A 276 0.08 -7.25 21.92
N PRO A 277 -1.12 -7.14 21.33
CA PRO A 277 -2.31 -7.81 21.81
C PRO A 277 -2.10 -9.32 22.05
N GLN A 278 -3.00 -9.95 22.82
CA GLN A 278 -2.92 -11.38 23.08
C GLN A 278 -3.06 -12.21 21.80
N TYR A 279 -3.91 -11.79 20.86
CA TYR A 279 -4.09 -12.44 19.56
C TYR A 279 -2.89 -12.31 18.60
N CYS A 280 -1.84 -11.56 18.98
CA CYS A 280 -0.63 -11.38 18.18
C CYS A 280 0.48 -12.34 18.62
N ASP A 281 0.15 -13.63 18.67
CA ASP A 281 1.12 -14.70 18.82
C ASP A 281 0.61 -15.93 18.07
N CYS A 282 1.16 -16.16 16.91
CA CYS A 282 0.71 -17.21 16.02
C CYS A 282 1.26 -18.59 16.43
N ALA A 283 2.24 -18.64 17.35
CA ALA A 283 2.63 -19.89 18.01
C ALA A 283 1.49 -20.41 18.92
N ASP A 284 0.71 -19.49 19.50
CA ASP A 284 -0.54 -19.80 20.20
C ASP A 284 -1.73 -19.73 19.23
N ARG A 285 -2.05 -20.86 18.61
CA ARG A 285 -3.14 -20.96 17.62
C ARG A 285 -4.49 -20.52 18.17
N GLN A 286 -4.76 -20.74 19.47
CA GLN A 286 -6.03 -20.40 20.07
C GLN A 286 -6.16 -18.88 20.14
N ARG A 287 -5.16 -18.19 20.70
CA ARG A 287 -5.17 -16.72 20.75
C ARG A 287 -5.12 -16.08 19.37
N TRP A 288 -4.34 -16.64 18.45
CA TRP A 288 -4.28 -16.15 17.08
C TRP A 288 -5.67 -16.10 16.42
N GLN A 289 -6.54 -17.06 16.69
CA GLN A 289 -7.90 -17.10 16.14
C GLN A 289 -8.86 -16.07 16.75
N GLU A 290 -8.50 -15.45 17.88
CA GLU A 290 -9.31 -14.39 18.53
C GLU A 290 -9.26 -13.06 17.76
N PHE A 291 -8.44 -12.96 16.72
CA PHE A 291 -8.38 -11.76 15.90
C PHE A 291 -9.65 -11.59 15.06
N HIS A 292 -10.42 -10.55 15.39
CA HIS A 292 -11.59 -10.11 14.64
C HIS A 292 -11.29 -8.81 13.89
N GLY A 293 -10.43 -8.89 12.86
CA GLY A 293 -10.19 -7.77 11.96
C GLY A 293 -11.43 -7.37 11.16
N HIS A 294 -11.44 -6.18 10.57
CA HIS A 294 -12.56 -5.80 9.69
C HIS A 294 -12.59 -6.69 8.46
N THR A 295 -13.71 -7.40 8.28
CA THR A 295 -13.89 -8.39 7.21
C THR A 295 -14.68 -7.88 6.01
N GLU A 296 -14.94 -6.57 5.95
CA GLU A 296 -15.66 -5.97 4.83
C GLU A 296 -15.05 -6.42 3.49
N ASN A 297 -15.88 -7.09 2.68
CA ASN A 297 -15.53 -7.59 1.35
C ASN A 297 -14.41 -8.68 1.31
N GLN A 298 -14.20 -9.43 2.38
CA GLN A 298 -13.25 -10.56 2.43
C GLN A 298 -13.59 -11.72 1.47
N ASN A 299 -14.79 -11.77 0.89
CA ASN A 299 -15.08 -12.67 -0.24
C ASN A 299 -14.17 -12.43 -1.46
N SER A 300 -13.40 -11.34 -1.50
CA SER A 300 -12.41 -11.11 -2.56
C SER A 300 -11.08 -11.84 -2.38
N THR A 301 -10.68 -12.23 -1.16
CA THR A 301 -9.39 -12.88 -0.88
C THR A 301 -9.46 -14.41 -0.99
N TYR A 302 -10.49 -15.04 -0.39
CA TYR A 302 -10.54 -16.50 -0.27
C TYR A 302 -10.68 -17.25 -1.61
N TYR A 303 -11.36 -16.65 -2.60
CA TYR A 303 -11.59 -17.30 -3.90
C TYR A 303 -10.49 -17.02 -4.95
N GLY A 304 -9.34 -16.49 -4.53
CA GLY A 304 -8.26 -16.07 -5.43
C GLY A 304 -7.42 -17.24 -5.94
N GLU A 305 -6.80 -17.97 -5.00
CA GLU A 305 -5.74 -18.93 -5.29
C GLU A 305 -6.23 -20.13 -6.11
N GLU A 306 -7.34 -20.76 -5.72
CA GLU A 306 -7.92 -21.88 -6.46
C GLU A 306 -8.26 -21.48 -7.91
N LYS A 307 -8.72 -20.25 -8.12
CA LYS A 307 -9.05 -19.74 -9.47
C LYS A 307 -7.81 -19.38 -10.27
N LEU A 308 -6.75 -18.88 -9.63
CA LEU A 308 -5.47 -18.59 -10.31
C LEU A 308 -4.82 -19.89 -10.78
N ALA A 309 -4.86 -20.95 -9.97
CA ALA A 309 -4.34 -22.27 -10.33
C ALA A 309 -5.07 -22.91 -11.53
N GLN A 310 -6.32 -22.50 -11.79
CA GLN A 310 -7.12 -22.96 -12.93
C GLN A 310 -6.89 -22.13 -14.21
N LEU A 311 -6.13 -21.03 -14.14
CA LEU A 311 -5.84 -20.22 -15.32
C LEU A 311 -4.80 -20.92 -16.21
N ARG A 312 -4.93 -20.72 -17.53
CA ARG A 312 -3.92 -21.16 -18.49
C ARG A 312 -2.62 -20.39 -18.27
N ASP A 313 -1.48 -21.05 -18.49
CA ASP A 313 -0.15 -20.45 -18.36
C ASP A 313 0.01 -19.15 -19.16
N THR A 314 -0.60 -19.07 -20.36
CA THR A 314 -0.55 -17.85 -21.19
C THR A 314 -1.20 -16.65 -20.51
N VAL A 315 -2.29 -16.86 -19.75
CA VAL A 315 -2.97 -15.78 -19.02
C VAL A 315 -2.12 -15.34 -17.84
N LEU A 316 -1.47 -16.29 -17.14
CA LEU A 316 -0.56 -15.98 -16.04
C LEU A 316 0.65 -15.17 -16.53
N GLN A 317 1.23 -15.54 -17.67
CA GLN A 317 2.32 -14.79 -18.32
C GLN A 317 1.89 -13.37 -18.70
N ASP A 318 0.67 -13.18 -19.21
CA ASP A 318 0.15 -11.85 -19.52
C ASP A 318 -0.01 -11.00 -18.25
N ILE A 319 -0.49 -11.59 -17.15
CA ILE A 319 -0.59 -10.90 -15.85
C ILE A 319 0.80 -10.53 -15.33
N ASP A 320 1.78 -11.44 -15.42
CA ASP A 320 3.15 -11.17 -15.03
C ASP A 320 3.76 -10.03 -15.85
N ALA A 321 3.47 -9.97 -17.14
CA ALA A 321 3.91 -8.89 -18.00
C ALA A 321 3.25 -7.55 -17.64
N LEU A 322 1.96 -7.55 -17.26
CA LEU A 322 1.27 -6.35 -16.77
C LEU A 322 1.80 -5.86 -15.42
N THR A 323 2.35 -6.75 -14.61
CA THR A 323 2.71 -6.50 -13.21
C THR A 323 4.20 -6.68 -12.90
N ALA A 324 5.05 -6.67 -13.93
CA ALA A 324 6.48 -6.97 -13.79
C ALA A 324 7.18 -6.11 -12.72
N THR A 325 6.88 -4.81 -12.65
CA THR A 325 7.44 -3.90 -11.63
C THR A 325 6.79 -4.12 -10.27
N ASP A 326 5.49 -4.42 -10.22
CA ASP A 326 4.79 -4.76 -8.97
C ASP A 326 5.37 -6.01 -8.32
N ARG A 327 5.83 -6.99 -9.10
CA ARG A 327 6.54 -8.17 -8.58
C ARG A 327 7.86 -7.81 -7.92
N LEU A 328 8.63 -6.89 -8.51
CA LEU A 328 9.87 -6.38 -7.91
C LEU A 328 9.59 -5.64 -6.60
N LEU A 329 8.58 -4.76 -6.60
CA LEU A 329 8.12 -4.05 -5.40
C LEU A 329 7.69 -5.04 -4.31
N TYR A 330 6.81 -5.98 -4.66
CA TYR A 330 6.24 -6.94 -3.72
C TYR A 330 7.33 -7.77 -3.05
N LYS A 331 8.29 -8.29 -3.84
CA LYS A 331 9.42 -9.05 -3.29
C LYS A 331 10.24 -8.21 -2.32
N ALA A 332 10.66 -7.00 -2.71
CA ALA A 332 11.47 -6.14 -1.85
C ALA A 332 10.74 -5.75 -0.55
N ALA A 333 9.45 -5.46 -0.65
CA ALA A 333 8.61 -5.14 0.49
C ALA A 333 8.38 -6.36 1.40
N TRP A 334 8.23 -7.56 0.84
CA TRP A 334 8.05 -8.80 1.61
C TRP A 334 9.31 -9.12 2.39
N ASP A 335 10.50 -9.02 1.76
CA ASP A 335 11.78 -9.22 2.42
C ASP A 335 11.94 -8.25 3.61
N ARG A 336 11.47 -6.99 3.46
CA ARG A 336 11.41 -6.01 4.56
C ARG A 336 10.44 -6.44 5.66
N PHE A 337 9.22 -6.81 5.31
CA PHE A 337 8.18 -7.22 6.26
C PHE A 337 8.55 -8.46 7.08
N VAL A 338 9.19 -9.45 6.46
CA VAL A 338 9.70 -10.64 7.13
C VAL A 338 10.79 -10.27 8.14
N ARG A 339 11.74 -9.39 7.77
CA ARG A 339 12.77 -8.90 8.68
C ARG A 339 12.16 -8.15 9.87
N GLU A 340 11.29 -7.18 9.61
CA GLU A 340 10.63 -6.41 10.67
C GLU A 340 9.81 -7.32 11.60
N SER A 341 9.10 -8.33 11.06
CA SER A 341 8.36 -9.31 11.87
C SER A 341 9.28 -10.18 12.72
N ALA A 342 10.44 -10.58 12.19
CA ALA A 342 11.44 -11.33 12.95
C ALA A 342 12.06 -10.48 14.06
N ASP A 343 12.26 -9.18 13.83
CA ASP A 343 12.74 -8.24 14.84
C ASP A 343 11.74 -8.14 16.01
N VAL A 344 10.44 -8.00 15.70
CA VAL A 344 9.37 -8.03 16.72
C VAL A 344 9.39 -9.34 17.49
N ALA A 345 9.57 -10.48 16.82
CA ALA A 345 9.61 -11.77 17.50
C ALA A 345 10.79 -11.89 18.47
N ARG A 346 11.97 -11.38 18.10
CA ARG A 346 13.14 -11.34 19.00
C ARG A 346 12.93 -10.43 20.21
N GLU A 347 12.30 -9.28 20.02
CA GLU A 347 12.11 -8.28 21.08
C GLU A 347 10.95 -8.62 22.03
N SER A 348 9.86 -9.18 21.50
CA SER A 348 8.63 -9.44 22.27
C SER A 348 8.49 -10.89 22.76
N GLY A 349 9.26 -11.82 22.20
CA GLY A 349 9.10 -13.26 22.42
C GLY A 349 7.86 -13.87 21.76
N LYS A 350 7.09 -13.12 20.96
CA LYS A 350 5.88 -13.59 20.27
C LYS A 350 6.10 -13.68 18.77
N GLN A 351 5.65 -14.75 18.14
CA GLN A 351 5.75 -14.89 16.69
C GLN A 351 4.52 -14.25 16.03
N ILE A 352 4.70 -13.19 15.24
CA ILE A 352 3.57 -12.53 14.55
C ILE A 352 3.40 -12.97 13.08
N LEU A 353 4.33 -13.76 12.54
CA LEU A 353 4.30 -14.30 11.19
C LEU A 353 4.58 -15.81 11.21
N CYS A 354 3.55 -16.63 10.96
CA CYS A 354 3.64 -18.09 11.11
C CYS A 354 4.00 -18.87 9.87
N ASN A 355 3.79 -18.28 8.69
CA ASN A 355 4.07 -18.94 7.42
C ASN A 355 4.94 -18.01 6.59
N ALA A 356 6.24 -17.95 6.91
CA ALA A 356 7.20 -17.20 6.09
C ALA A 356 7.35 -17.79 4.67
N SER A 357 6.87 -19.02 4.49
CA SER A 357 6.82 -19.77 3.23
C SER A 357 5.63 -19.41 2.33
N VAL A 358 5.02 -18.23 2.49
CA VAL A 358 4.21 -17.67 1.38
C VAL A 358 5.12 -17.68 0.16
N PRO A 359 4.81 -18.48 -0.87
CA PRO A 359 5.70 -18.63 -2.01
C PRO A 359 5.88 -17.25 -2.62
N LEU A 360 7.10 -16.71 -2.58
CA LEU A 360 7.41 -15.56 -3.39
C LEU A 360 7.20 -15.97 -4.86
N PRO A 361 6.45 -15.19 -5.66
CA PRO A 361 6.25 -15.54 -7.06
C PRO A 361 7.62 -15.58 -7.77
N HIS A 362 8.04 -16.78 -8.17
CA HIS A 362 9.31 -17.08 -8.87
C HIS A 362 9.52 -16.22 -10.11
#